data_AF-A0A1F3ZBR6-F1
#
_entry.id   AF-A0A1F3ZBR6-F1
#
_cell.length_a   1.000
_cell.length_b   1.000
_cell.length_c   1.000
_cell.angle_alpha   90.00
_cell.angle_beta   90.00
_cell.angle_gamma   90.00
#
_symmetry.space_group_name_H-M   'P 1'
#
loop_
_entity.id
_entity.type
_entity.pdbx_description
1 polymer ?
#
loop_
_entity_poly.entity_id
_entity_poly.type
_entity_poly.pdbx_seq_one_letter_code
_entity_poly.pdbx_strand_id
1 'polypeptide(L)'
;MQVSVEATCATDEPFLVSRDAFLRLFDQHDFHCRDRKKVEPAYSEEWFTGVSGEIRGFLLPAVQFIAGKTQFISGRHRTAVLLPYLTELPIAFATINPVPEEFRLRLQLQPLVWGAIIEIPGLPMARFA
;
A
#
# COMPACT_ATOMS: atom_id res chain seq x y z
N MET A 1 -9.78 -4.41 -11.46
CA MET A 1 -10.78 -3.47 -10.92
C MET A 1 -10.15 -2.10 -10.87
N GLN A 2 -10.84 -1.08 -11.39
CA GLN A 2 -10.37 0.30 -11.34
C GLN A 2 -10.79 0.96 -10.03
N VAL A 3 -9.87 1.72 -9.43
CA VAL A 3 -10.06 2.41 -8.14
C VAL A 3 -9.36 3.76 -8.17
N SER A 4 -9.87 4.75 -7.44
CA SER A 4 -9.15 6.01 -7.20
C SER A 4 -8.20 5.84 -6.02
N VAL A 5 -7.04 6.48 -6.09
CA VAL A 5 -6.03 6.40 -5.03
C VAL A 5 -6.40 7.35 -3.90
N GLU A 6 -6.57 6.85 -2.68
CA GLU A 6 -6.94 7.67 -1.52
C GLU A 6 -6.00 7.51 -0.32
N ALA A 7 -5.88 8.59 0.43
CA ALA A 7 -4.99 8.69 1.58
C ALA A 7 -5.73 8.32 2.87
N THR A 8 -5.01 7.67 3.79
CA THR A 8 -5.48 7.59 5.19
C THR A 8 -5.11 8.84 5.99
N CYS A 9 -4.06 9.57 5.57
CA CYS A 9 -3.64 10.84 6.13
C CYS A 9 -3.30 11.81 4.98
N ALA A 10 -3.84 13.03 5.02
CA ALA A 10 -3.74 13.99 3.91
C ALA A 10 -2.31 14.48 3.63
N THR A 11 -1.40 14.35 4.59
CA THR A 11 0.00 14.78 4.47
C THR A 11 0.90 13.72 3.87
N ASP A 12 0.41 12.50 3.63
CA ASP A 12 1.23 11.43 3.07
C ASP A 12 1.47 11.64 1.57
N GLU A 13 2.58 11.10 1.07
CA GLU A 13 2.94 11.14 -0.34
C GLU A 13 2.75 9.76 -1.01
N PRO A 14 1.95 9.64 -2.08
CA PRO A 14 1.69 8.37 -2.73
C PRO A 14 2.73 8.05 -3.81
N PHE A 15 3.17 6.80 -3.87
CA PHE A 15 4.11 6.29 -4.87
C PHE A 15 3.73 4.89 -5.33
N LEU A 16 4.21 4.53 -6.52
CA LEU A 16 4.34 3.14 -6.95
C LEU A 16 5.74 2.62 -6.60
N VAL A 17 5.78 1.45 -6.00
CA VAL A 17 7.00 0.75 -5.58
C VAL A 17 7.06 -0.60 -6.27
N SER A 18 8.13 -0.89 -7.01
CA SER A 18 8.25 -2.21 -7.64
C SER A 18 8.28 -3.33 -6.58
N ARG A 19 7.69 -4.47 -6.92
CA ARG A 19 7.65 -5.66 -6.06
C ARG A 19 9.06 -6.06 -5.59
N ASP A 20 10.03 -5.99 -6.49
CA ASP A 20 11.42 -6.33 -6.18
C ASP A 20 12.06 -5.32 -5.21
N ALA A 21 11.81 -4.03 -5.40
CA ALA A 21 12.28 -3.01 -4.47
C ALA A 21 11.63 -3.20 -3.09
N PHE A 22 10.33 -3.49 -3.04
CA PHE A 22 9.62 -3.81 -1.80
C PHE A 22 10.28 -5.00 -1.08
N LEU A 23 10.40 -6.16 -1.75
CA LEU A 23 10.94 -7.38 -1.15
C LEU A 23 12.40 -7.23 -0.67
N ARG A 24 13.19 -6.39 -1.34
CA ARG A 24 14.61 -6.20 -1.05
C ARG A 24 14.90 -5.11 -0.01
N LEU A 25 14.12 -4.03 -0.02
CA LEU A 25 14.48 -2.79 0.70
C LEU A 25 13.54 -2.47 1.85
N PHE A 26 12.29 -2.95 1.83
CA PHE A 26 11.40 -2.77 2.98
C PHE A 26 11.79 -3.72 4.12
N ASP A 27 11.50 -3.31 5.36
CA ASP A 27 11.65 -4.15 6.53
C ASP A 27 10.69 -5.36 6.46
N GLN A 28 11.24 -6.50 6.05
CA GLN A 28 10.46 -7.73 5.93
C GLN A 28 10.04 -8.28 7.29
N HIS A 29 10.77 -7.99 8.37
CA HIS A 29 10.36 -8.40 9.71
C HIS A 29 9.07 -7.67 10.10
N ASP A 30 9.02 -6.36 9.86
CA ASP A 30 7.82 -5.55 10.08
C ASP A 30 6.65 -6.01 9.20
N PHE A 31 6.88 -6.29 7.92
CA PHE A 31 5.85 -6.78 6.99
C PHE A 31 5.28 -8.15 7.38
N HIS A 32 6.11 -9.05 7.89
CA HIS A 32 5.70 -10.38 8.35
C HIS A 32 5.17 -10.40 9.79
N CYS A 33 5.28 -9.29 10.52
CA CYS A 33 4.66 -9.06 11.83
C CYS A 33 3.15 -8.85 11.69
N ARG A 34 2.45 -9.94 11.33
CA ARG A 34 0.99 -10.02 11.17
C ARG A 34 0.45 -11.18 11.99
N ASP A 35 -0.71 -10.99 12.62
CA ASP A 35 -1.39 -12.04 13.39
C ASP A 35 -1.86 -13.19 12.49
N ARG A 36 -2.43 -12.86 11.32
CA ARG A 36 -2.84 -13.85 10.33
C ARG A 36 -1.69 -14.18 9.38
N LYS A 37 -1.15 -15.40 9.48
CA LYS A 37 -0.09 -15.90 8.58
C LYS A 37 -0.62 -16.34 7.23
N LYS A 38 -1.81 -16.97 7.19
CA LYS A 38 -2.50 -17.30 5.95
C LYS A 38 -3.21 -16.04 5.42
N VAL A 39 -2.85 -15.62 4.22
CA VAL A 39 -3.44 -14.48 3.54
C VAL A 39 -4.44 -15.02 2.53
N GLU A 40 -5.71 -14.72 2.73
CA GLU A 40 -6.75 -15.05 1.78
C GLU A 40 -6.73 -14.02 0.64
N PRO A 41 -6.90 -14.44 -0.62
CA PRO A 41 -6.90 -13.53 -1.77
C PRO A 41 -8.25 -12.80 -1.86
N ALA A 42 -8.55 -11.99 -0.85
CA ALA A 42 -9.81 -11.26 -0.73
C ALA A 42 -9.59 -9.86 -0.14
N TYR A 43 -10.43 -8.93 -0.56
CA TYR A 43 -10.47 -7.56 -0.08
C TYR A 43 -11.35 -7.41 1.17
N SER A 44 -10.99 -6.51 2.08
CA SER A 44 -11.93 -6.01 3.09
C SER A 44 -12.69 -4.81 2.54
N GLU A 45 -14.00 -4.71 2.83
CA GLU A 45 -14.81 -3.54 2.47
C GLU A 45 -14.23 -2.23 3.05
N GLU A 46 -13.62 -2.28 4.24
CA GLU A 46 -13.00 -1.13 4.94
C GLU A 46 -11.77 -0.55 4.22
N TRP A 47 -11.23 -1.25 3.22
CA TRP A 47 -10.11 -0.74 2.43
C TRP A 47 -10.55 0.24 1.35
N PHE A 48 -11.87 0.39 1.18
CA PHE A 48 -12.47 1.20 0.16
C PHE A 48 -13.37 2.26 0.75
N THR A 49 -13.43 3.40 0.08
CA THR A 49 -14.37 4.49 0.33
C THR A 49 -15.33 4.62 -0.86
N GLY A 50 -16.41 5.39 -0.66
CA GLY A 50 -17.41 5.63 -1.70
C GLY A 50 -18.53 4.57 -1.77
N VAL A 51 -19.50 4.81 -2.65
CA VAL A 51 -20.72 3.99 -2.79
C VAL A 51 -20.56 2.94 -3.89
N SER A 52 -21.25 1.81 -3.74
CA SER A 52 -21.25 0.73 -4.74
C SER A 52 -21.82 1.19 -6.09
N GLY A 53 -21.10 0.97 -7.19
CA GLY A 53 -21.52 1.31 -8.55
C GLY A 53 -20.71 2.44 -9.20
N GLU A 54 -19.91 3.16 -8.42
CA GLU A 54 -18.92 4.15 -8.89
C GLU A 54 -17.48 3.63 -8.69
N ILE A 55 -16.49 4.37 -9.20
CA ILE A 55 -15.08 4.12 -8.88
C ILE A 55 -14.89 4.36 -7.38
N ARG A 56 -14.55 3.30 -6.64
CA ARG A 56 -14.27 3.38 -5.21
C ARG A 56 -12.88 3.93 -4.96
N GLY A 57 -12.74 4.70 -3.89
CA GLY A 57 -11.43 5.07 -3.36
C GLY A 57 -10.77 3.87 -2.71
N PHE A 58 -9.50 3.64 -2.99
CA PHE A 58 -8.68 2.61 -2.36
C PHE A 58 -7.69 3.27 -1.41
N LEU A 59 -7.85 2.98 -0.12
CA LEU A 59 -6.96 3.49 0.92
C LEU A 59 -5.59 2.82 0.79
N LEU A 60 -4.56 3.59 0.47
CA LEU A 60 -3.22 3.04 0.32
C LEU A 60 -2.67 2.51 1.66
N PRO A 61 -1.86 1.43 1.63
CA PRO A 61 -0.97 1.10 2.72
C PRO A 61 -0.03 2.27 3.02
N ALA A 62 0.09 2.65 4.29
CA ALA A 62 0.91 3.76 4.72
C ALA A 62 2.15 3.25 5.45
N VAL A 63 3.31 3.80 5.10
CA VAL A 63 4.61 3.47 5.70
C VAL A 63 5.34 4.74 6.14
N GLN A 64 6.17 4.62 7.15
CA GLN A 64 7.13 5.66 7.56
C GLN A 64 8.56 5.13 7.46
N PHE A 65 9.52 6.04 7.37
CA PHE A 65 10.93 5.69 7.45
C PHE A 65 11.50 6.08 8.81
N ILE A 66 11.85 5.12 9.66
CA ILE A 66 12.34 5.38 11.00
C ILE A 66 13.52 4.47 11.33
N ALA A 67 14.55 5.02 11.97
CA ALA A 67 15.78 4.30 12.33
C ALA A 67 16.41 3.52 11.16
N GLY A 68 16.40 4.10 9.96
CA GLY A 68 17.02 3.51 8.76
C GLY A 68 16.20 2.42 8.07
N LYS A 69 14.93 2.22 8.46
CA LYS A 69 14.06 1.17 7.92
C LYS A 69 12.65 1.67 7.66
N THR A 70 11.94 1.02 6.75
CA THR A 70 10.50 1.24 6.56
C THR A 70 9.71 0.56 7.67
N GLN A 71 8.64 1.19 8.16
CA GLN A 71 7.66 0.55 9.03
C GLN A 71 6.26 0.88 8.55
N PHE A 72 5.38 -0.12 8.51
CA PHE A 72 3.98 0.11 8.21
C PHE A 72 3.28 0.82 9.37
N ILE A 73 2.62 1.93 9.05
CA ILE A 73 1.63 2.56 9.92
C ILE A 73 0.32 1.78 9.80
N SER A 74 -0.10 1.48 8.56
CA SER A 74 -1.32 0.73 8.27
C SER A 74 -1.22 -0.05 6.95
N GLY A 75 -2.12 -1.01 6.73
CA GLY A 75 -2.21 -1.70 5.43
C GLY A 75 -1.20 -2.82 5.19
N ARG A 76 -0.56 -3.39 6.23
CA ARG A 76 0.26 -4.61 6.12
C ARG A 76 -0.50 -5.75 5.42
N HIS A 77 -1.74 -6.01 5.86
CA HIS A 77 -2.56 -7.09 5.28
C HIS A 77 -2.98 -6.79 3.84
N ARG A 78 -3.38 -5.54 3.54
CA ARG A 78 -3.67 -5.05 2.18
C ARG A 78 -2.51 -5.33 1.23
N THR A 79 -1.30 -4.96 1.65
CA THR A 79 -0.08 -5.19 0.86
C THR A 79 0.15 -6.68 0.66
N ALA A 80 -0.02 -7.50 1.69
CA ALA A 80 0.14 -8.94 1.58
C ALA A 80 -0.86 -9.61 0.62
N VAL A 81 -2.09 -9.11 0.55
CA VAL A 81 -3.11 -9.57 -0.41
C VAL A 81 -2.72 -9.20 -1.84
N LEU A 82 -2.21 -8.00 -2.06
CA LEU A 82 -1.87 -7.48 -3.40
C LEU A 82 -0.53 -7.97 -3.95
N LEU A 83 0.43 -8.25 -3.07
CA LEU A 83 1.82 -8.60 -3.41
C LEU A 83 1.97 -9.72 -4.46
N PRO A 84 1.18 -10.81 -4.45
CA PRO A 84 1.30 -11.85 -5.47
C PRO A 84 0.91 -11.40 -6.88
N TYR A 85 0.05 -10.38 -6.98
CA TYR A 85 -0.63 -10.00 -8.23
C TYR A 85 -0.07 -8.74 -8.87
N LEU A 86 0.52 -7.83 -8.08
CA LEU A 86 0.98 -6.53 -8.57
C LEU A 86 2.50 -6.49 -8.77
N THR A 87 2.96 -6.08 -9.94
CA THR A 87 4.38 -5.79 -10.20
C THR A 87 4.82 -4.50 -9.51
N GLU A 88 3.89 -3.57 -9.32
CA GLU A 88 4.10 -2.30 -8.63
C GLU A 88 3.02 -2.09 -7.58
N LEU A 89 3.45 -1.84 -6.35
CA LEU A 89 2.59 -1.67 -5.19
C LEU A 89 2.33 -0.17 -4.98
N PRO A 90 1.07 0.27 -4.90
CA PRO A 90 0.76 1.62 -4.49
C PRO A 90 0.93 1.75 -2.97
N ILE A 91 1.83 2.64 -2.53
CA ILE A 91 2.20 2.84 -1.12
C ILE A 91 2.28 4.33 -0.82
N ALA A 92 1.75 4.73 0.33
CA ALA A 92 1.86 6.09 0.85
C ALA A 92 3.02 6.19 1.86
N PHE A 93 3.87 7.19 1.72
CA PHE A 93 4.94 7.50 2.67
C PHE A 93 4.55 8.67 3.55
N ALA A 94 4.59 8.47 4.87
CA ALA A 94 4.31 9.50 5.84
C ALA A 94 5.42 10.55 5.86
N THR A 95 5.03 11.82 5.80
CA THR A 95 5.96 12.97 5.73
C THR A 95 6.55 13.36 7.09
N ILE A 96 6.01 12.85 8.20
CA ILE A 96 6.55 13.09 9.55
C ILE A 96 8.00 12.59 9.69
N ASN A 97 8.35 11.52 8.98
CA ASN A 97 9.72 11.02 8.87
C ASN A 97 10.04 10.82 7.39
N PRO A 98 10.50 11.88 6.69
CA PRO A 98 10.70 11.82 5.26
C PRO A 98 11.75 10.77 4.91
N VAL A 99 11.51 10.06 3.81
CA VAL A 99 12.46 9.08 3.28
C VAL A 99 13.72 9.80 2.81
N PRO A 100 14.92 9.42 3.29
CA PRO A 100 16.18 9.99 2.81
C PRO A 100 16.30 9.85 1.29
N GLU A 101 16.86 10.87 0.64
CA GLU A 101 16.97 10.91 -0.83
C GLU A 101 17.72 9.69 -1.37
N GLU A 102 18.80 9.25 -0.72
CA GLU A 102 19.53 8.06 -1.13
C GLU A 102 18.67 6.79 -1.09
N PHE A 103 17.70 6.71 -0.17
CA PHE A 103 16.78 5.59 -0.08
C PHE A 103 15.69 5.69 -1.13
N ARG A 104 15.17 6.90 -1.41
CA ARG A 104 14.21 7.14 -2.51
C ARG A 104 14.80 6.72 -3.86
N LEU A 105 16.06 7.06 -4.13
CA LEU A 105 16.77 6.67 -5.35
C LEU A 105 16.91 5.15 -5.47
N ARG A 106 17.25 4.47 -4.37
CA ARG A 106 17.35 3.00 -4.35
C ARG A 106 16.01 2.30 -4.55
N LEU A 107 14.92 2.88 -4.03
CA LEU A 107 13.56 2.39 -4.22
C LEU A 107 13.02 2.63 -5.62
N GLN A 108 13.59 3.59 -6.37
CA GLN A 108 13.09 4.02 -7.67
C GLN A 108 11.61 4.42 -7.60
N LEU A 109 11.26 5.20 -6.56
CA LEU A 109 9.89 5.63 -6.32
C LEU A 109 9.32 6.36 -7.53
N GLN A 110 8.23 5.84 -8.06
CA GLN A 110 7.46 6.52 -9.10
C GLN A 110 6.34 7.32 -8.41
N PRO A 111 6.28 8.65 -8.59
CA PRO A 111 5.21 9.46 -8.01
C PRO A 111 3.84 9.00 -8.49
N LEU A 112 2.89 8.92 -7.57
CA LEU A 112 1.48 8.74 -7.85
C LEU A 112 0.75 10.03 -7.46
N VAL A 113 -0.49 10.21 -7.92
CA VAL A 113 -1.31 11.38 -7.59
C VAL A 113 -2.55 10.91 -6.85
N TRP A 114 -2.92 11.61 -5.78
CA TRP A 114 -4.18 11.36 -5.09
C TRP A 114 -5.36 11.53 -6.06
N GLY A 115 -6.32 10.62 -6.01
CA GLY A 115 -7.44 10.56 -6.95
C GLY A 115 -7.11 9.94 -8.32
N ALA A 116 -5.84 9.60 -8.60
CA ALA A 116 -5.48 8.90 -9.82
C ALA A 116 -6.20 7.54 -9.88
N ILE A 117 -6.63 7.14 -11.08
CA ILE A 117 -7.25 5.84 -11.30
C ILE A 117 -6.15 4.81 -11.54
N ILE A 118 -6.14 3.76 -10.73
CA ILE A 118 -5.24 2.62 -10.88
C ILE A 118 -6.02 1.33 -11.06
N GLU A 119 -5.36 0.32 -11.63
CA GLU A 119 -5.90 -1.03 -11.69
C GLU A 119 -5.36 -1.89 -10.53
N ILE A 120 -6.27 -2.47 -9.77
CA ILE A 120 -5.96 -3.51 -8.79
C ILE A 120 -6.59 -4.85 -9.22
N PRO A 121 -6.11 -6.00 -8.73
CA PRO A 121 -6.64 -7.31 -9.11
C PRO A 121 -8.14 -7.45 -8.80
N GLY A 122 -8.89 -8.20 -9.61
CA GLY A 122 -10.32 -8.46 -9.39
C GLY A 122 -10.57 -9.54 -8.33
N LEU A 123 -10.21 -9.28 -7.07
CA LEU A 123 -10.41 -10.22 -5.96
C LEU A 123 -11.80 -10.09 -5.33
N PRO A 124 -12.35 -11.15 -4.73
CA PRO A 124 -13.63 -11.08 -4.01
C PRO A 124 -13.55 -10.16 -2.78
N MET A 125 -14.69 -9.59 -2.40
CA MET A 125 -14.85 -8.91 -1.10
C MET A 125 -15.16 -9.95 -0.02
N ALA A 126 -14.40 -9.94 1.07
CA ALA A 126 -14.65 -10.73 2.26
C ALA A 126 -15.26 -9.84 3.35
N ARG A 127 -16.28 -10.37 4.03
CA ARG A 127 -16.78 -9.80 5.28
C ARG A 127 -16.08 -10.49 6.43
N PHE A 128 -15.13 -9.79 7.03
CA PHE A 128 -14.52 -10.26 8.26
C PHE A 128 -15.49 -9.89 9.40
N ALA A 129 -16.15 -10.92 9.95
CA ALA A 129 -17.01 -10.79 11.13
C ALA A 129 -16.19 -10.56 12.40
#